data_AF-A0A9E1N9I2-F1
#
_entry.id   AF-A0A9E1N9I2-F1
#
_cell.length_a   1.000
_cell.length_b   1.000
_cell.length_c   1.000
_cell.angle_alpha   90.00
_cell.angle_beta   90.00
_cell.angle_gamma   90.00
#
_symmetry.space_group_name_H-M   'P 1'
#
loop_
_entity.id
_entity.type
_entity.pdbx_description
1 polymer ?
#
loop_
_entity_poly.entity_id
_entity_poly.type
_entity_poly.pdbx_seq_one_letter_code
_entity_poly.pdbx_strand_id
1 'polypeptide(L)'
;VEIWQCDANGVYLHAGDRHFAMRDRAFQGFGHVTTGTDGRFAFRTIVPVPYTARTPHIHVKVLHGGRERLTSQLYLKGHRKNAIDFLFHSLSADERRQVEMVLKPHEANTGKEFETEIDLVVA
;
A
#
# COMPACT_ATOMS: atom_id res chain seq x y z
N VAL A 1 0.07 8.49 -10.11
CA VAL A 1 0.39 7.54 -9.03
C VAL A 1 -0.57 6.38 -9.11
N GLU A 2 -0.06 5.17 -9.03
CA GLU A 2 -0.84 3.95 -9.04
C GLU A 2 -0.58 3.18 -7.75
N ILE A 3 -1.62 2.54 -7.22
CA ILE A 3 -1.51 1.62 -6.08
C ILE A 3 -2.17 0.30 -6.40
N TRP A 4 -1.66 -0.77 -5.81
CA TRP A 4 -2.34 -2.06 -5.79
C TRP A 4 -2.09 -2.84 -4.50
N GLN A 5 -3.08 -3.63 -4.09
CA GLN A 5 -3.03 -4.44 -2.89
C GLN A 5 -4.00 -5.63 -2.99
N CYS A 6 -3.82 -6.61 -2.10
CA CYS A 6 -4.81 -7.67 -1.88
C CYS A 6 -6.05 -7.14 -1.13
N ASP A 7 -7.13 -7.91 -1.21
CA ASP A 7 -8.35 -7.69 -0.43
C ASP A 7 -8.20 -8.07 1.05
N ALA A 8 -9.29 -7.96 1.83
CA ALA A 8 -9.30 -8.28 3.26
C ALA A 8 -9.04 -9.77 3.57
N ASN A 9 -9.19 -10.65 2.57
CA ASN A 9 -8.88 -12.09 2.68
C ASN A 9 -7.44 -12.40 2.26
N GLY A 10 -6.63 -11.38 1.93
CA GLY A 10 -5.26 -11.56 1.47
C GLY A 10 -5.16 -12.09 0.04
N VAL A 11 -6.21 -11.92 -0.77
CA VAL A 11 -6.28 -12.40 -2.15
C VAL A 11 -6.08 -11.24 -3.12
N TYR A 12 -5.20 -11.40 -4.11
CA TYR A 12 -5.12 -10.46 -5.22
C TYR A 12 -6.18 -10.78 -6.26
N LEU A 13 -6.77 -9.74 -6.85
CA LEU A 13 -7.57 -9.87 -8.07
C LEU A 13 -6.66 -10.15 -9.27
N HIS A 14 -6.03 -11.32 -9.27
CA HIS A 14 -5.07 -11.78 -10.25
C HIS A 14 -5.33 -13.25 -10.56
N ALA A 15 -5.37 -13.62 -11.84
CA ALA A 15 -5.74 -14.97 -12.27
C ALA A 15 -4.79 -16.06 -11.73
N GLY A 16 -3.55 -15.70 -11.41
CA GLY A 16 -2.55 -16.60 -10.82
C GLY A 16 -2.65 -16.77 -9.30
N ASP A 17 -3.57 -16.09 -8.61
CA ASP A 17 -3.74 -16.28 -7.16
C ASP A 17 -4.41 -17.63 -6.88
N ARG A 18 -3.75 -18.48 -6.07
CA ARG A 18 -4.25 -19.82 -5.73
C ARG A 18 -5.55 -19.79 -4.92
N HIS A 19 -5.84 -18.66 -4.29
CA HIS A 19 -6.99 -18.44 -3.42
C HIS A 19 -8.07 -17.58 -4.08
N PHE A 20 -8.02 -17.38 -5.41
CA PHE A 20 -8.90 -16.48 -6.16
C PHE A 20 -10.42 -16.68 -5.89
N ALA A 21 -10.84 -17.90 -5.55
CA ALA A 21 -12.22 -18.21 -5.20
C ALA A 21 -12.70 -17.53 -3.90
N MET A 22 -11.79 -17.19 -2.99
CA MET A 22 -12.05 -16.52 -1.71
C MET A 22 -12.00 -14.98 -1.81
N ARG A 23 -11.77 -14.43 -3.01
CA ARG A 23 -11.66 -12.98 -3.16
C ARG A 23 -12.94 -12.27 -2.74
N ASP A 24 -12.80 -11.08 -2.18
CA ASP A 24 -13.88 -10.13 -2.02
C ASP A 24 -14.30 -9.60 -3.39
N ARG A 25 -15.55 -9.89 -3.78
CA ARG A 25 -16.11 -9.47 -5.07
C ARG A 25 -16.36 -7.96 -5.15
N ALA A 26 -16.41 -7.27 -4.01
CA ALA A 26 -16.60 -5.82 -3.94
C ALA A 26 -15.27 -5.04 -3.93
N PHE A 27 -14.12 -5.73 -3.89
CA PHE A 27 -12.82 -5.08 -3.81
C PHE A 27 -11.97 -5.33 -5.06
N GLN A 28 -11.63 -4.25 -5.79
CA GLN A 28 -10.82 -4.33 -7.00
C GLN A 28 -9.31 -4.40 -6.71
N GLY A 29 -8.86 -3.75 -5.63
CA GLY A 29 -7.45 -3.76 -5.23
C GLY A 29 -6.49 -2.98 -6.12
N PHE A 30 -6.97 -2.17 -7.07
CA PHE A 30 -6.16 -1.28 -7.91
C PHE A 30 -6.75 0.13 -7.94
N GLY A 31 -5.89 1.15 -7.89
CA GLY A 31 -6.26 2.55 -8.05
C GLY A 31 -5.21 3.35 -8.81
N HIS A 32 -5.66 4.35 -9.57
CA HIS A 32 -4.82 5.29 -10.30
C HIS A 32 -5.31 6.71 -10.02
N VAL A 33 -4.38 7.65 -9.81
CA VAL A 33 -4.68 9.08 -9.73
C VAL A 33 -3.59 9.89 -10.44
N THR A 34 -4.00 10.88 -11.23
CA THR A 34 -3.10 11.92 -11.72
C THR A 34 -3.00 13.01 -10.66
N THR A 35 -1.79 13.37 -10.26
CA THR A 35 -1.55 14.37 -9.21
C THR A 35 -1.97 15.76 -9.68
N GLY A 36 -2.37 16.61 -8.73
CA GLY A 36 -2.57 18.04 -8.98
C GLY A 36 -1.26 18.76 -9.30
N THR A 37 -1.35 20.05 -9.63
CA THR A 37 -0.16 20.90 -9.87
C THR A 37 0.70 21.09 -8.62
N ASP A 38 0.13 20.88 -7.44
CA ASP A 38 0.80 20.88 -6.15
C ASP A 38 1.40 19.51 -5.78
N GLY A 39 1.30 18.51 -6.67
CA GLY A 39 1.83 17.16 -6.47
C GLY A 39 0.99 16.28 -5.54
N ARG A 40 -0.13 16.78 -4.99
CA ARG A 40 -0.96 16.01 -4.06
C ARG A 40 -1.72 14.90 -4.77
N PHE A 41 -1.94 13.82 -4.04
CA PHE A 41 -2.77 12.69 -4.43
C PHE A 41 -3.45 12.10 -3.19
N ALA A 42 -4.56 11.40 -3.41
CA ALA A 42 -5.28 10.73 -2.34
C ALA A 42 -5.90 9.42 -2.84
N PHE A 43 -5.92 8.43 -1.97
CA PHE A 43 -6.62 7.17 -2.16
C PHE A 43 -7.42 6.85 -0.91
N ARG A 44 -8.60 6.23 -1.09
CA ARG A 44 -9.33 5.57 -0.02
C ARG A 44 -9.40 4.08 -0.32
N THR A 45 -8.93 3.27 0.62
CA THR A 45 -8.83 1.82 0.48
C THR A 45 -9.00 1.15 1.85
N ILE A 46 -9.06 -0.18 1.87
CA ILE A 46 -9.02 -0.94 3.13
C ILE A 46 -7.60 -0.98 3.67
N VAL A 47 -7.46 -1.11 4.99
CA VAL A 47 -6.16 -1.37 5.63
C VAL A 47 -5.60 -2.69 5.06
N PRO A 48 -4.35 -2.72 4.56
CA PRO A 48 -3.80 -3.94 3.97
C PRO A 48 -3.69 -5.04 5.04
N VAL A 49 -3.80 -6.28 4.59
CA VAL A 49 -3.64 -7.47 5.43
C VAL A 49 -2.41 -8.26 4.99
N PRO A 50 -1.88 -9.17 5.83
CA PRO A 50 -0.85 -10.08 5.39
C PRO A 50 -1.39 -11.03 4.31
N TYR A 51 -0.61 -11.27 3.26
CA TYR A 51 -0.86 -12.38 2.34
C TYR A 51 0.36 -13.28 2.27
N THR A 52 0.13 -14.60 2.24
CA THR A 52 1.20 -15.61 2.25
C THR A 52 2.19 -15.36 3.41
N ALA A 53 3.48 -15.15 3.11
CA ALA A 53 4.55 -14.86 4.05
C ALA A 53 4.86 -13.36 4.21
N ARG A 54 4.21 -12.49 3.42
CA ARG A 54 4.51 -11.05 3.43
C ARG A 54 3.82 -10.33 4.59
N THR A 55 4.44 -9.27 5.09
CA THR A 55 3.79 -8.31 6.00
C THR A 55 2.74 -7.48 5.23
N PRO A 56 1.73 -6.87 5.86
CA PRO A 56 0.78 -6.01 5.17
C PRO A 56 1.46 -4.88 4.42
N HIS A 57 1.13 -4.73 3.14
CA HIS A 57 1.63 -3.64 2.33
C HIS A 57 0.67 -3.25 1.21
N ILE A 58 0.87 -2.03 0.72
CA ILE A 58 0.28 -1.52 -0.51
C ILE A 58 1.44 -1.28 -1.47
N HIS A 59 1.38 -1.85 -2.67
CA HIS A 59 2.33 -1.50 -3.71
C HIS A 59 2.03 -0.11 -4.26
N VAL A 60 3.06 0.62 -4.65
CA VAL A 60 2.94 1.95 -5.24
C VAL A 60 3.85 2.09 -6.46
N LYS A 61 3.34 2.78 -7.48
CA LYS A 61 4.09 3.15 -8.68
C LYS A 61 3.88 4.64 -9.01
N VAL A 62 4.97 5.32 -9.34
CA VAL A 62 4.94 6.70 -9.82
C VAL A 62 5.37 6.71 -11.28
N LEU A 63 4.54 7.30 -12.14
CA LEU A 63 4.85 7.56 -13.53
C LEU A 63 4.95 9.07 -13.76
N HIS A 64 5.92 9.49 -14.56
CA HIS A 64 6.08 10.88 -14.99
C HIS A 64 6.49 10.92 -16.46
N GLY A 65 5.70 11.62 -17.30
CA GLY A 65 5.91 11.67 -18.75
C GLY A 65 5.79 10.30 -19.43
N GLY A 66 4.89 9.43 -18.93
CA GLY A 66 4.70 8.07 -19.45
C GLY A 66 5.82 7.08 -19.07
N ARG A 67 6.81 7.48 -18.27
CA ARG A 67 7.89 6.62 -17.79
C ARG A 67 7.72 6.31 -16.32
N GLU A 68 8.01 5.07 -15.94
CA GLU A 68 8.12 4.68 -14.54
C GLU A 68 9.31 5.39 -13.89
N ARG A 69 9.05 6.01 -12.72
CA ARG A 69 10.06 6.70 -11.90
C ARG A 69 10.34 5.99 -10.60
N LEU A 70 9.32 5.30 -10.06
CA LEU A 70 9.41 4.57 -8.81
C LEU A 70 8.44 3.40 -8.85
N THR A 71 8.89 2.24 -8.40
CA THR A 71 8.04 1.14 -7.92
C THR A 71 8.51 0.77 -6.53
N SER A 72 7.60 0.79 -5.55
CA SER A 72 7.91 0.52 -4.14
C SER A 72 6.73 -0.16 -3.43
N GLN A 73 6.87 -0.39 -2.13
CA GLN A 73 5.86 -0.95 -1.24
C GLN A 73 5.77 -0.10 0.03
N LEU A 74 4.54 0.26 0.42
CA LEU A 74 4.22 0.97 1.65
C LEU A 74 3.77 -0.04 2.70
N TYR A 75 4.36 0.01 3.90
CA TYR A 75 4.19 -0.99 4.95
C TYR A 75 3.50 -0.40 6.17
N LEU A 76 2.72 -1.18 6.91
CA LEU A 76 2.16 -0.71 8.18
C LEU A 76 3.26 -0.61 9.24
N LYS A 77 3.46 0.59 9.81
CA LYS A 77 4.46 0.82 10.86
C LYS A 77 4.19 -0.07 12.07
N GLY A 78 5.25 -0.71 12.58
CA GLY A 78 5.19 -1.52 13.80
C GLY A 78 4.40 -2.83 13.67
N HIS A 79 3.95 -3.20 12.47
CA HIS A 79 3.25 -4.47 12.29
C HIS A 79 4.21 -5.65 12.58
N ARG A 80 3.78 -6.62 13.39
CA ARG A 80 4.63 -7.73 13.88
C ARG A 80 5.35 -8.52 12.77
N LYS A 81 4.73 -8.65 11.60
CA LYS A 81 5.33 -9.38 10.47
C LYS A 81 6.46 -8.61 9.77
N ASN A 82 6.61 -7.30 10.00
CA ASN A 82 7.75 -6.54 9.49
C ASN A 82 9.08 -7.15 9.97
N ALA A 83 9.09 -7.72 11.19
CA ALA A 83 10.27 -8.36 11.78
C ALA A 83 10.67 -9.70 11.11
N ILE A 84 9.90 -10.23 10.16
CA ILE A 84 10.23 -11.47 9.44
C ILE A 84 10.04 -11.34 7.92
N ASP A 85 9.61 -10.18 7.42
CA ASP A 85 9.44 -9.95 5.98
C ASP A 85 10.80 -9.63 5.36
N PHE A 86 11.26 -10.48 4.43
CA PHE A 86 12.59 -10.37 3.84
C PHE A 86 12.79 -9.10 3.01
N LEU A 87 11.75 -8.56 2.36
CA LEU A 87 11.85 -7.32 1.58
C LEU A 87 11.86 -6.10 2.50
N PHE A 88 11.08 -6.10 3.57
CA PHE A 88 11.16 -5.04 4.57
C PHE A 88 12.53 -5.07 5.27
N HIS A 89 13.06 -6.26 5.56
CA HIS A 89 14.38 -6.42 6.18
C HIS A 89 15.53 -5.98 5.30
N SER A 90 15.43 -6.11 3.98
CA SER A 90 16.49 -5.65 3.07
C SER A 90 16.65 -4.14 3.02
N LEU A 91 15.66 -3.37 3.49
CA LEU A 91 15.74 -1.92 3.58
C LEU A 91 16.59 -1.50 4.79
N SER A 92 17.37 -0.43 4.62
CA SER A 92 18.02 0.31 5.70
C SER A 92 17.00 0.94 6.65
N ALA A 93 17.45 1.36 7.83
CA ALA A 93 16.59 2.07 8.78
C ALA A 93 15.99 3.35 8.19
N ASP A 94 16.70 4.03 7.30
CA ASP A 94 16.27 5.28 6.68
C ASP A 94 15.22 5.03 5.61
N GLU A 95 15.44 4.03 4.75
CA GLU A 95 14.46 3.61 3.75
C GLU A 95 13.16 3.12 4.39
N ARG A 96 13.24 2.34 5.49
CA ARG A 96 12.04 1.90 6.23
C ARG A 96 11.20 3.08 6.70
N ARG A 97 11.82 4.14 7.23
CA ARG A 97 11.09 5.34 7.69
C ARG A 97 10.34 6.04 6.56
N GLN A 98 10.80 5.93 5.32
CA GLN A 98 10.16 6.55 4.15
C GLN A 98 8.96 5.76 3.62
N VAL A 99 8.85 4.47 3.93
CA VAL A 99 7.78 3.59 3.42
C VAL A 99 6.80 3.12 4.49
N GLU A 100 7.01 3.53 5.74
CA GLU A 100 6.15 3.16 6.88
C GLU A 100 4.91 4.05 6.99
N MET A 101 3.75 3.49 6.69
CA MET A 101 2.44 4.09 6.94
C MET A 101 2.15 4.12 8.44
N VAL A 102 2.04 5.33 8.99
CA VAL A 102 1.53 5.58 10.34
C VAL A 102 0.04 5.85 10.23
N LEU A 103 -0.79 4.88 10.63
CA LEU A 103 -2.23 5.03 10.65
C LEU A 103 -2.66 5.85 11.87
N LYS A 104 -3.39 6.94 11.64
CA LYS A 104 -4.05 7.74 12.67
C LYS A 104 -5.57 7.59 12.50
N PRO A 105 -6.37 7.57 13.58
CA PRO A 105 -7.82 7.59 13.46
C PRO A 105 -8.28 8.82 12.67
N HIS A 106 -9.17 8.64 11.70
CA HIS A 106 -9.74 9.76 10.94
C HIS A 106 -10.79 10.50 11.79
N GLU A 107 -10.64 11.82 11.94
CA GLU A 107 -11.41 12.62 12.91
C GLU A 107 -12.93 12.54 12.71
N ALA A 108 -13.39 12.46 11.45
CA ALA A 108 -14.81 12.50 11.14
C ALA A 108 -15.58 11.19 11.40
N ASN A 109 -14.88 10.06 11.61
CA ASN A 109 -15.52 8.75 11.72
C ASN A 109 -14.77 7.84 12.71
N THR A 110 -14.82 8.23 13.99
CA THR A 110 -14.07 7.62 15.08
C THR A 110 -14.27 6.10 15.15
N GLY A 111 -13.21 5.36 14.83
CA GLY A 111 -13.10 3.91 15.04
C GLY A 111 -13.28 3.02 13.81
N LYS A 112 -13.62 3.56 12.64
CA LYS A 112 -13.78 2.77 11.40
C LYS A 112 -12.85 3.17 10.27
N GLU A 113 -12.38 4.41 10.28
CA GLU A 113 -11.50 4.95 9.25
C GLU A 113 -10.19 5.44 9.86
N PHE A 114 -9.13 5.27 9.08
CA PHE A 114 -7.79 5.72 9.41
C PHE A 114 -7.24 6.53 8.25
N GLU A 115 -6.31 7.41 8.56
CA GLU A 115 -5.57 8.20 7.59
C GLU A 115 -4.06 8.03 7.79
N THR A 116 -3.31 8.23 6.71
CA THR A 116 -1.86 8.26 6.72
C THR A 116 -1.40 9.17 5.59
N GLU A 117 -0.27 9.84 5.79
CA GLU A 117 0.38 10.67 4.78
C GLU A 117 1.76 10.10 4.49
N ILE A 118 2.09 10.00 3.20
CA ILE A 118 3.38 9.52 2.70
C ILE A 118 3.78 10.39 1.52
N ASP A 119 5.01 10.89 1.57
CA ASP A 119 5.63 11.59 0.45
C ASP A 119 6.37 10.60 -0.45
N LEU A 120 6.09 10.64 -1.75
CA LEU A 120 6.80 9.86 -2.76
C LEU A 120 7.81 10.77 -3.45
N VAL A 121 9.09 10.60 -3.10
CA VAL A 121 10.19 11.39 -3.69
C VAL A 121 10.75 10.66 -4.90
N VAL A 122 10.76 11.32 -6.06
CA VAL A 122 11.28 10.78 -7.33
C VAL A 122 12.32 11.74 -7.93
N ALA A 123 13.31 11.19 -8.63
CA ALA A 123 14.37 11.94 -9.31
C ALA A 123 14.06 12.25 -10.78
#